data_AF-A0AAX3I9I5-F1
#
_entry.id   AF-A0AAX3I9I5-F1
#
_cell.length_a   1.000
_cell.length_b   1.000
_cell.length_c   1.000
_cell.angle_alpha   90.00
_cell.angle_beta   90.00
_cell.angle_gamma   90.00
#
_symmetry.space_group_name_H-M   'P 1'
#
loop_
_entity.id
_entity.type
_entity.pdbx_description
1 polymer ?
#
loop_
_entity_poly.entity_id
_entity_poly.type
_entity_poly.pdbx_seq_one_letter_code
_entity_poly.pdbx_strand_id
1 'polypeptide(L)'
;MTPGEIGIEAGRIFNYNLPSNWLFRSQEDQNDHGIDGEIEVTDEKGIAQGSDFVFKVQIKGEANCTILKNQLILSFNLPTSKLQYYLSFNIPVILVVVEISSETIYWISITDNDELIAKAKSIETSSTQIHIPTQNTIKRRDDNLAQKVLSAVIASWDFLALKGVKGSIQRFADLDPKRLESRIAEMGNALFKAHHQHLENLLWQQDFLKIYKVSSDLIKSAIVPATNRFVAALFYRIALRAAPLHQAIGDQARDVANISMILISLAKEEKSVNLRRYAFGLARAAKLKYEIDSLMANNNAAKALSNSPEGYLFRRELHKQYKTVCTSIKKVIDLLSLIAAKGQYQILYETYLECVTSLVLFRIIQKEKGSEDSIDFFQNWMVAIFQFCLTYSFLSNDIERAEKLYSLALHSNLLSTEEIKSLKSLFTTIDPGALEIIMAVEENHEPKIETDFLKISTEKQKAYFTNTARNMGMDPEDPDNVMGQIVARALTNFDPTEIVKNCEHLFIHYKPGGIVAQTLQMHSAGGMHLMICLRHKYVQGTGNLLKLLYTPDIEIPGHGFKKNHCDNCSDCTPRPPDWKWSLAWQESEKAKHMDFLKLLKGW
;
A
#
# COMPACT_ATOMS: atom_id res chain seq x y z
N MET A 1 45.81 3.30 -44.19
CA MET A 1 46.07 4.24 -43.08
C MET A 1 47.08 3.62 -42.14
N THR A 2 48.06 4.38 -41.67
CA THR A 2 48.97 3.96 -40.59
C THR A 2 48.21 3.89 -39.25
N PRO A 3 48.71 3.17 -38.23
CA PRO A 3 48.05 3.12 -36.91
C PRO A 3 47.83 4.51 -36.28
N GLY A 4 48.73 5.46 -36.52
CA GLY A 4 48.59 6.85 -36.06
C GLY A 4 47.48 7.60 -36.81
N GLU A 5 47.38 7.43 -38.12
CA GLU A 5 46.29 8.03 -38.92
C GLU A 5 44.92 7.48 -38.51
N ILE A 6 44.82 6.18 -38.21
CA ILE A 6 43.60 5.54 -37.71
C ILE A 6 43.19 6.14 -36.36
N GLY A 7 44.14 6.36 -35.46
CA GLY A 7 43.87 6.98 -34.15
C GLY A 7 43.36 8.41 -34.26
N ILE A 8 44.00 9.23 -35.10
CA ILE A 8 43.58 10.63 -35.33
C ILE A 8 42.18 10.68 -35.93
N GLU A 9 41.89 9.82 -36.91
CA GLU A 9 40.58 9.80 -37.56
C GLU A 9 39.48 9.30 -36.61
N ALA A 10 39.77 8.30 -35.78
CA ALA A 10 38.86 7.84 -34.72
C ALA A 10 38.50 8.96 -33.74
N GLY A 11 39.49 9.76 -33.32
CA GLY A 11 39.27 10.91 -32.44
C GLY A 11 38.35 11.97 -33.06
N ARG A 12 38.51 12.24 -34.37
CA ARG A 12 37.65 13.18 -35.11
C ARG A 12 36.20 12.68 -35.21
N ILE A 13 36.02 11.42 -35.60
CA ILE A 13 34.71 10.78 -35.72
C ILE A 13 34.00 10.79 -34.36
N PHE A 14 34.72 10.44 -33.28
CA PHE A 14 34.18 10.46 -31.93
C PHE A 14 33.70 11.86 -31.52
N ASN A 15 34.58 12.86 -31.62
CA ASN A 15 34.27 14.23 -31.20
C ASN A 15 33.09 14.83 -32.01
N TYR A 16 33.00 14.53 -33.30
CA TYR A 16 31.89 14.98 -34.15
C TYR A 16 30.53 14.39 -33.74
N ASN A 17 30.52 13.18 -33.19
CA ASN A 17 29.30 12.45 -32.82
C ASN A 17 28.85 12.69 -31.38
N LEU A 18 29.64 13.40 -30.56
CA LEU A 18 29.24 13.72 -29.20
C LEU A 18 28.02 14.66 -29.17
N PRO A 19 27.15 14.53 -28.16
CA PRO A 19 26.09 15.50 -27.88
C PRO A 19 26.66 16.92 -27.66
N SER A 20 25.89 17.95 -28.02
CA SER A 20 26.36 19.34 -27.93
C SER A 20 26.59 19.83 -26.50
N ASN A 21 25.96 19.19 -25.51
CA ASN A 21 26.14 19.49 -24.09
C ASN A 21 27.27 18.67 -23.44
N TRP A 22 28.05 17.92 -24.21
CA TRP A 22 29.21 17.18 -23.71
C TRP A 22 30.49 17.90 -24.11
N LEU A 23 31.19 18.44 -23.12
CA LEU A 23 32.44 19.15 -23.33
C LEU A 23 33.60 18.16 -23.30
N PHE A 24 34.16 17.83 -24.47
CA PHE A 24 35.35 16.99 -24.58
C PHE A 24 36.63 17.81 -24.38
N ARG A 25 37.45 17.43 -23.40
CA ARG A 25 38.77 17.99 -23.11
C ARG A 25 39.83 16.96 -23.46
N SER A 26 40.59 17.21 -24.52
CA SER A 26 41.72 16.35 -24.91
C SER A 26 42.80 16.37 -23.83
N GLN A 27 43.38 15.21 -23.53
CA GLN A 27 44.52 15.03 -22.62
C GLN A 27 45.81 14.64 -23.37
N GLU A 28 45.80 14.67 -24.70
CA GLU A 28 46.94 14.27 -25.55
C GLU A 28 48.21 15.12 -25.35
N ASP A 29 48.07 16.39 -24.95
CA ASP A 29 49.19 17.33 -24.77
C ASP A 29 49.85 17.27 -23.38
N GLN A 30 49.38 16.42 -22.46
CA GLN A 30 49.82 16.39 -21.05
C GLN A 30 50.86 15.32 -20.70
N ASN A 31 51.53 14.68 -21.67
CA ASN A 31 52.52 13.61 -21.42
C ASN A 31 51.99 12.43 -20.57
N ASP A 32 50.67 12.26 -20.46
CA ASP A 32 50.07 11.23 -19.62
C ASP A 32 49.78 9.97 -20.45
N HIS A 33 50.51 8.90 -20.13
CA HIS A 33 50.64 7.68 -20.92
C HIS A 33 49.40 6.76 -20.90
N GLY A 34 48.20 7.24 -21.28
CA GLY A 34 47.15 6.35 -21.79
C GLY A 34 45.67 6.64 -21.55
N ILE A 35 45.21 7.89 -21.40
CA ILE A 35 43.78 8.27 -21.53
C ILE A 35 43.70 9.43 -22.54
N ASP A 36 42.75 9.40 -23.47
CA ASP A 36 42.73 10.36 -24.58
C ASP A 36 41.96 11.65 -24.23
N GLY A 37 40.98 11.59 -23.34
CA GLY A 37 40.28 12.79 -22.90
C GLY A 37 39.37 12.61 -21.70
N GLU A 38 38.81 13.74 -21.28
CA GLU A 38 37.80 13.85 -20.23
C GLU A 38 36.56 14.54 -20.78
N ILE A 39 35.38 14.07 -20.37
CA ILE A 39 34.09 14.63 -20.77
C ILE A 39 33.43 15.20 -19.53
N GLU A 40 32.99 16.46 -19.64
CA GLU A 40 32.16 17.14 -18.64
C GLU A 40 30.80 17.48 -19.29
N VAL A 41 29.71 17.01 -18.67
CA VAL A 41 28.36 17.21 -19.20
C VAL A 41 27.71 18.43 -18.57
N THR A 42 27.20 19.33 -19.40
CA THR A 42 26.52 20.56 -18.99
C THR A 42 25.01 20.44 -19.07
N ASP A 43 24.31 21.28 -18.32
CA ASP A 43 22.85 21.43 -18.40
C ASP A 43 22.42 22.17 -19.68
N GLU A 44 21.11 22.32 -19.89
CA GLU A 44 20.53 23.03 -21.04
C GLU A 44 20.97 24.51 -21.14
N LYS A 45 21.52 25.08 -20.06
CA LYS A 45 22.02 26.46 -20.00
C LYS A 45 23.54 26.53 -20.16
N GLY A 46 24.22 25.40 -20.38
CA GLY A 46 25.67 25.32 -20.53
C GLY A 46 26.45 25.36 -19.22
N ILE A 47 25.79 25.15 -18.08
CA ILE A 47 26.41 25.13 -16.75
C ILE A 47 26.82 23.70 -16.39
N ALA A 48 28.01 23.53 -15.81
CA ALA A 48 28.49 22.23 -15.33
C ALA A 48 27.56 21.66 -14.24
N GLN A 49 27.16 20.39 -14.38
CA GLN A 49 26.20 19.73 -13.48
C GLN A 49 26.82 19.17 -12.19
N GLY A 50 28.15 19.29 -12.02
CA GLY A 50 28.90 18.80 -10.86
C GLY A 50 29.80 17.60 -11.17
N SER A 51 30.49 17.10 -10.14
CA SER A 51 31.50 16.03 -10.28
C SER A 51 30.96 14.73 -10.86
N ASP A 52 29.69 14.42 -10.60
CA ASP A 52 29.05 13.14 -10.98
C ASP A 52 28.77 13.05 -12.49
N PHE A 53 28.96 14.16 -13.21
CA PHE A 53 28.78 14.30 -14.65
C PHE A 53 30.12 14.46 -15.39
N VAL A 54 31.22 14.07 -14.74
CA VAL A 54 32.57 14.06 -15.32
C VAL A 54 33.06 12.62 -15.42
N PHE A 55 33.61 12.26 -16.58
CA PHE A 55 34.21 10.94 -16.81
C PHE A 55 35.37 10.98 -17.81
N LYS A 56 36.28 10.01 -17.72
CA LYS A 56 37.40 9.85 -18.64
C LYS A 56 37.01 8.91 -19.79
N VAL A 57 37.58 9.17 -20.96
CA VAL A 57 37.38 8.35 -22.15
C VAL A 57 38.71 7.94 -22.77
N GLN A 58 38.82 6.66 -23.11
CA GLN A 58 39.86 6.15 -23.99
C GLN A 58 39.23 5.83 -25.34
N ILE A 59 39.79 6.38 -26.41
CA ILE A 59 39.39 6.17 -27.79
C ILE A 59 40.39 5.18 -28.45
N LYS A 60 39.87 4.23 -29.22
CA LYS A 60 40.65 3.30 -30.04
C LYS A 60 40.03 3.22 -31.43
N GLY A 61 40.84 3.39 -32.46
CA GLY A 61 40.40 3.24 -33.84
C GLY A 61 40.73 1.86 -34.39
N GLU A 62 39.78 1.28 -35.12
CA GLU A 62 39.96 0.04 -35.89
C GLU A 62 39.47 0.28 -37.33
N ALA A 63 40.22 -0.23 -38.32
CA ALA A 63 39.82 -0.06 -39.72
C ALA A 63 38.53 -0.84 -40.04
N ASN A 64 38.42 -2.07 -39.50
CA ASN A 64 37.23 -2.90 -39.51
C ASN A 64 37.24 -3.73 -38.22
N CYS A 65 36.14 -3.73 -37.49
CA CYS A 65 36.06 -4.44 -36.22
C CYS A 65 35.72 -5.92 -36.42
N THR A 66 36.24 -6.76 -35.51
CA THR A 66 35.89 -8.18 -35.49
C THR A 66 34.59 -8.37 -34.71
N ILE A 67 33.51 -8.69 -35.41
CA ILE A 67 32.19 -8.93 -34.80
C ILE A 67 31.92 -10.44 -34.69
N LEU A 68 31.65 -10.89 -33.48
CA LEU A 68 31.40 -12.28 -33.10
C LEU A 68 29.91 -12.50 -32.76
N LYS A 69 29.51 -13.78 -32.63
CA LYS A 69 28.18 -14.22 -32.18
C LYS A 69 27.02 -13.55 -32.95
N ASN A 70 26.89 -13.85 -34.25
CA ASN A 70 25.82 -13.34 -35.11
C ASN A 70 25.68 -11.80 -35.10
N GLN A 71 26.79 -11.07 -35.18
CA GLN A 71 26.81 -9.59 -35.20
C GLN A 71 26.41 -8.87 -33.89
N LEU A 72 26.39 -9.57 -32.76
CA LEU A 72 25.94 -9.00 -31.48
C LEU A 72 27.07 -8.44 -30.61
N ILE A 73 28.31 -8.91 -30.78
CA ILE A 73 29.43 -8.56 -29.91
C ILE A 73 30.66 -8.20 -30.74
N LEU A 74 31.20 -7.02 -30.48
CA LEU A 74 32.49 -6.57 -30.97
C LEU A 74 33.61 -7.06 -30.04
N SER A 75 34.63 -7.68 -30.61
CA SER A 75 35.79 -8.17 -29.88
C SER A 75 36.98 -7.25 -30.11
N PHE A 76 37.53 -6.70 -29.03
CA PHE A 76 38.70 -5.82 -29.05
C PHE A 76 39.77 -6.32 -28.07
N ASN A 77 41.03 -6.37 -28.50
CA ASN A 77 42.14 -6.80 -27.64
C ASN A 77 42.81 -5.58 -26.99
N LEU A 78 42.84 -5.57 -25.66
CA LEU A 78 43.51 -4.53 -24.87
C LEU A 78 44.63 -5.14 -24.01
N PRO A 79 45.84 -4.56 -23.95
CA PRO A 79 46.87 -5.01 -23.03
C PRO A 79 46.38 -5.03 -21.58
N THR A 80 46.66 -6.10 -20.83
CA THR A 80 46.17 -6.26 -19.44
C THR A 80 46.71 -5.17 -18.52
N SER A 81 47.93 -4.68 -18.76
CA SER A 81 48.50 -3.53 -18.03
C SER A 81 47.72 -2.24 -18.23
N LYS A 82 47.16 -2.01 -19.44
CA LYS A 82 46.29 -0.85 -19.72
C LYS A 82 44.93 -1.00 -19.04
N LEU A 83 44.36 -2.21 -19.04
CA LEU A 83 43.11 -2.47 -18.31
C LEU A 83 43.26 -2.21 -16.80
N GLN A 84 44.36 -2.69 -16.20
CA GLN A 84 44.69 -2.43 -14.79
C GLN A 84 44.86 -0.93 -14.52
N TYR A 85 45.52 -0.21 -15.43
CA TYR A 85 45.67 1.24 -15.34
C TYR A 85 44.30 1.94 -15.36
N TYR A 86 43.40 1.56 -16.25
CA TYR A 86 42.03 2.13 -16.33
C TYR A 86 41.22 1.89 -15.05
N LEU A 87 41.32 0.70 -14.46
CA LEU A 87 40.65 0.34 -13.20
C LEU A 87 41.25 1.04 -11.95
N SER A 88 42.41 1.69 -12.08
CA SER A 88 43.07 2.40 -10.99
C SER A 88 42.54 3.83 -10.78
N PHE A 89 41.85 4.40 -11.77
CA PHE A 89 41.26 5.74 -11.68
C PHE A 89 40.14 5.79 -10.64
N ASN A 90 40.03 6.94 -9.96
CA ASN A 90 38.94 7.27 -9.03
C ASN A 90 37.84 8.11 -9.71
N ILE A 91 37.77 8.04 -11.04
CA ILE A 91 36.76 8.67 -11.89
C ILE A 91 36.32 7.62 -12.92
N PRO A 92 35.06 7.58 -13.37
CA PRO A 92 34.61 6.61 -14.36
C PRO A 92 35.44 6.67 -15.65
N VAL A 93 35.75 5.51 -16.21
CA VAL A 93 36.50 5.35 -17.46
C VAL A 93 35.66 4.57 -18.45
N ILE A 94 35.35 5.22 -19.57
CA ILE A 94 34.64 4.62 -20.71
C ILE A 94 35.66 4.29 -21.80
N LEU A 95 35.68 3.04 -22.26
CA LEU A 95 36.43 2.64 -23.45
C LEU A 95 35.53 2.78 -24.68
N VAL A 96 36.04 3.49 -25.69
CA VAL A 96 35.39 3.73 -26.97
C VAL A 96 36.22 3.08 -28.07
N VAL A 97 35.56 2.31 -28.93
CA VAL A 97 36.15 1.71 -30.13
C VAL A 97 35.42 2.25 -31.35
N VAL A 98 36.13 2.93 -32.25
CA VAL A 98 35.61 3.56 -33.45
C VAL A 98 36.00 2.72 -34.66
N GLU A 99 35.01 2.22 -35.40
CA GLU A 99 35.22 1.60 -36.69
C GLU A 99 35.28 2.68 -37.78
N ILE A 100 36.44 2.85 -38.42
CA ILE A 100 36.66 3.93 -39.40
C ILE A 100 35.86 3.70 -40.69
N SER A 101 35.72 2.45 -41.14
CA SER A 101 35.04 2.15 -42.42
C SER A 101 33.54 2.47 -42.41
N SER A 102 32.90 2.37 -41.25
CA SER A 102 31.46 2.63 -41.08
C SER A 102 31.16 3.89 -40.26
N GLU A 103 32.18 4.56 -39.74
CA GLU A 103 32.09 5.64 -38.75
C GLU A 103 31.26 5.27 -37.50
N THR A 104 31.18 3.98 -37.17
CA THR A 104 30.40 3.50 -36.01
C THR A 104 31.23 3.55 -34.74
N ILE A 105 30.66 4.13 -33.69
CA ILE A 105 31.30 4.28 -32.38
C ILE A 105 30.67 3.29 -31.41
N TYR A 106 31.47 2.38 -30.87
CA TYR A 106 31.08 1.44 -29.83
C TYR A 106 31.67 1.82 -28.48
N TRP A 107 30.98 1.52 -27.38
CA TRP A 107 31.47 1.86 -26.05
C TRP A 107 31.18 0.79 -24.99
N ILE A 108 32.04 0.76 -23.97
CA ILE A 108 31.84 -0.04 -22.77
C ILE A 108 32.39 0.69 -21.54
N SER A 109 31.68 0.60 -20.42
CA SER A 109 32.23 1.04 -19.14
C SER A 109 33.28 0.04 -18.64
N ILE A 110 34.45 0.55 -18.26
CA ILE A 110 35.53 -0.27 -17.67
C ILE A 110 35.39 -0.33 -16.15
N THR A 111 34.95 0.76 -15.52
CA THR A 111 35.05 0.98 -14.07
C THR A 111 34.20 0.02 -13.23
N ASP A 112 32.98 -0.28 -13.65
CA ASP A 112 31.98 -1.10 -12.95
C ASP A 112 31.78 -2.50 -13.56
N ASN A 113 32.61 -2.89 -14.53
CA ASN A 113 32.43 -4.15 -15.25
C ASN A 113 33.11 -5.33 -14.52
N ASP A 114 32.32 -6.16 -13.85
CA ASP A 114 32.79 -7.32 -13.07
C ASP A 114 33.64 -8.31 -13.88
N GLU A 115 33.31 -8.55 -15.15
CA GLU A 115 34.07 -9.46 -16.01
C GLU A 115 35.47 -8.92 -16.28
N LEU A 116 35.57 -7.61 -16.59
CA LEU A 116 36.85 -6.94 -16.82
C LEU A 116 37.67 -6.81 -15.53
N ILE A 117 37.03 -6.54 -14.39
CA ILE A 117 37.66 -6.51 -13.07
C ILE A 117 38.25 -7.88 -12.71
N ALA A 118 37.52 -8.96 -12.99
CA ALA A 118 38.00 -10.32 -12.76
C ALA A 118 39.18 -10.66 -13.69
N LYS A 119 39.08 -10.33 -14.98
CA LYS A 119 40.15 -10.53 -15.97
C LYS A 119 41.42 -9.76 -15.60
N ALA A 120 41.31 -8.52 -15.14
CA ALA A 120 42.46 -7.70 -14.74
C ALA A 120 43.23 -8.26 -13.52
N LYS A 121 42.60 -9.10 -12.70
CA LYS A 121 43.24 -9.77 -11.55
C LYS A 121 43.93 -11.08 -11.91
N SER A 122 43.65 -11.65 -13.08
CA SER A 122 44.30 -12.88 -13.55
C SER A 122 45.70 -12.57 -14.11
N ILE A 123 46.73 -13.32 -13.69
CA ILE A 123 48.15 -13.00 -13.93
C ILE A 123 48.67 -13.54 -15.29
N GLU A 124 47.90 -14.38 -15.99
CA GLU A 124 48.45 -15.29 -16.99
C GLU A 124 48.51 -14.77 -18.45
N THR A 125 47.93 -13.61 -18.77
CA THR A 125 47.87 -13.14 -20.18
C THR A 125 48.41 -11.72 -20.37
N SER A 126 49.18 -11.51 -21.44
CA SER A 126 49.71 -10.18 -21.83
C SER A 126 48.66 -9.24 -22.45
N SER A 127 47.58 -9.81 -22.99
CA SER A 127 46.43 -9.08 -23.54
C SER A 127 45.11 -9.72 -23.11
N THR A 128 44.08 -8.91 -22.98
CA THR A 128 42.73 -9.29 -22.56
C THR A 128 41.73 -8.94 -23.66
N GLN A 129 40.92 -9.92 -24.03
CA GLN A 129 39.82 -9.71 -24.98
C GLN A 129 38.63 -9.07 -24.27
N ILE A 130 38.25 -7.90 -24.76
CA ILE A 130 37.11 -7.10 -24.33
C ILE A 130 35.95 -7.35 -25.30
N HIS A 131 34.78 -7.66 -24.74
CA HIS A 131 33.56 -7.87 -25.49
C HIS A 131 32.64 -6.67 -25.33
N ILE A 132 32.38 -5.96 -26.42
CA ILE A 132 31.54 -4.76 -26.45
C ILE A 132 30.23 -5.11 -27.17
N PRO A 133 29.05 -4.96 -26.54
CA PRO A 133 27.77 -5.17 -27.22
C PRO A 133 27.61 -4.21 -28.40
N THR A 134 27.22 -4.69 -29.58
CA THR A 134 27.08 -3.84 -30.79
C THR A 134 25.93 -2.84 -30.69
N GLN A 135 25.02 -3.01 -29.73
CA GLN A 135 23.96 -2.06 -29.37
C GLN A 135 24.46 -0.87 -28.52
N ASN A 136 25.66 -0.96 -27.94
CA ASN A 136 26.27 0.11 -27.18
C ASN A 136 27.00 1.04 -28.14
N THR A 137 26.26 1.96 -28.76
CA THR A 137 26.81 2.91 -29.72
C THR A 137 26.58 4.36 -29.29
N ILE A 138 27.35 5.26 -29.91
CA ILE A 138 27.14 6.72 -29.82
C ILE A 138 26.87 7.22 -31.23
N LYS A 139 25.86 8.07 -31.36
CA LYS A 139 25.49 8.70 -32.64
C LYS A 139 25.05 10.14 -32.40
N ARG A 140 25.48 11.03 -33.29
CA ARG A 140 25.11 12.44 -33.24
C ARG A 140 23.58 12.62 -33.25
N ARG A 141 23.07 13.49 -32.36
CA ARG A 141 21.63 13.83 -32.22
C ARG A 141 20.74 12.65 -31.82
N ASP A 142 21.29 11.64 -31.17
CA ASP A 142 20.54 10.55 -30.56
C ASP A 142 20.68 10.59 -29.04
N ASP A 143 19.77 11.31 -28.38
CA ASP A 143 19.81 11.54 -26.94
C ASP A 143 19.60 10.24 -26.13
N ASN A 144 18.91 9.25 -26.70
CA ASN A 144 18.66 7.97 -26.04
C ASN A 144 19.98 7.18 -25.93
N LEU A 145 20.79 7.14 -27.01
CA LEU A 145 22.11 6.52 -26.97
C LEU A 145 23.06 7.25 -26.01
N ALA A 146 23.02 8.58 -25.99
CA ALA A 146 23.80 9.38 -25.04
C ALA A 146 23.41 9.10 -23.59
N GLN A 147 22.10 8.98 -23.29
CA GLN A 147 21.63 8.67 -21.94
C GLN A 147 22.04 7.29 -21.44
N LYS A 148 22.20 6.30 -22.33
CA LYS A 148 22.72 4.99 -21.95
C LYS A 148 24.16 5.07 -21.43
N VAL A 149 25.00 5.90 -22.05
CA VAL A 149 26.37 6.15 -21.56
C VAL A 149 26.32 6.85 -20.20
N LEU A 150 25.49 7.90 -20.04
CA LEU A 150 25.36 8.60 -18.76
C LEU A 150 24.88 7.68 -17.64
N SER A 151 23.91 6.81 -17.92
CA SER A 151 23.43 5.80 -16.97
C SER A 151 24.57 4.87 -16.52
N ALA A 152 25.45 4.46 -17.43
CA ALA A 152 26.63 3.66 -17.10
C ALA A 152 27.71 4.44 -16.34
N VAL A 153 27.89 5.74 -16.63
CA VAL A 153 28.78 6.63 -15.88
C VAL A 153 28.29 6.82 -14.44
N ILE A 154 26.98 7.01 -14.24
CA ILE A 154 26.37 7.10 -12.91
C ILE A 154 26.58 5.79 -12.13
N ALA A 155 26.32 4.64 -12.75
CA ALA A 155 26.57 3.33 -12.14
C ALA A 155 28.05 3.13 -11.76
N SER A 156 28.97 3.66 -12.57
CA SER A 156 30.41 3.65 -12.28
C SER A 156 30.78 4.55 -11.09
N TRP A 157 30.14 5.71 -10.96
CA TRP A 157 30.31 6.56 -9.78
C TRP A 157 29.80 5.87 -8.50
N ASP A 158 28.64 5.19 -8.57
CA ASP A 158 28.12 4.40 -7.46
C ASP A 158 29.09 3.27 -7.06
N PHE A 159 29.65 2.57 -8.04
CA PHE A 159 30.68 1.54 -7.81
C PHE A 159 31.93 2.11 -7.14
N LEU A 160 32.44 3.25 -7.61
CA LEU A 160 33.61 3.93 -7.03
C LEU A 160 33.33 4.42 -5.61
N ALA A 161 32.14 4.93 -5.33
CA ALA A 161 31.72 5.32 -3.99
C ALA A 161 31.74 4.11 -3.04
N LEU A 162 31.19 2.96 -3.45
CA LEU A 162 31.21 1.72 -2.65
C LEU A 162 32.63 1.19 -2.44
N LYS A 163 33.48 1.20 -3.48
CA LYS A 163 34.91 0.85 -3.39
C LYS A 163 35.63 1.79 -2.42
N GLY A 164 35.34 3.08 -2.48
CA GLY A 164 35.87 4.12 -1.60
C GLY A 164 35.45 3.92 -0.14
N VAL A 165 34.19 3.55 0.11
CA VAL A 165 33.69 3.19 1.45
C VAL A 165 34.44 1.97 1.98
N LYS A 166 34.57 0.90 1.18
CA LYS A 166 35.31 -0.32 1.58
C LYS A 166 36.79 -0.05 1.86
N GLY A 167 37.43 0.79 1.05
CA GLY A 167 38.82 1.22 1.26
C GLY A 167 38.98 2.13 2.48
N SER A 168 37.98 2.99 2.77
CA SER A 168 37.95 3.83 3.97
C SER A 168 37.78 2.98 5.22
N ILE A 169 36.92 1.95 5.18
CA ILE A 169 36.77 0.91 6.23
C ILE A 169 38.10 0.28 6.61
N GLN A 170 38.98 0.05 5.63
CA GLN A 170 40.31 -0.52 5.87
C GLN A 170 41.32 0.47 6.46
N ARG A 171 41.09 1.79 6.36
CA ARG A 171 42.00 2.85 6.82
C ARG A 171 41.47 3.63 8.03
N PHE A 172 40.49 3.10 8.75
CA PHE A 172 39.84 3.77 9.89
C PHE A 172 40.79 4.22 11.00
N ALA A 173 41.94 3.55 11.15
CA ALA A 173 42.91 3.86 12.19
C ALA A 173 43.65 5.21 12.00
N ASP A 174 43.66 5.77 10.77
CA ASP A 174 44.52 6.90 10.39
C ASP A 174 43.75 8.22 10.14
N LEU A 175 42.46 8.29 10.45
CA LEU A 175 41.62 9.47 10.17
C LEU A 175 41.57 10.45 11.36
N ASP A 176 41.74 11.74 11.06
CA ASP A 176 41.50 12.84 11.99
C ASP A 176 40.06 12.81 12.54
N PRO A 177 39.82 12.99 13.86
CA PRO A 177 38.51 12.84 14.49
C PRO A 177 37.37 13.65 13.86
N LYS A 178 37.62 14.89 13.39
CA LYS A 178 36.58 15.70 12.75
C LYS A 178 36.18 15.17 11.37
N ARG A 179 37.16 14.68 10.61
CA ARG A 179 36.90 14.02 9.32
C ARG A 179 36.19 12.68 9.52
N LEU A 180 36.50 11.97 10.59
CA LEU A 180 35.84 10.72 10.96
C LEU A 180 34.34 10.94 11.28
N GLU A 181 34.00 11.94 12.10
CA GLU A 181 32.61 12.29 12.41
C GLU A 181 31.81 12.65 11.15
N SER A 182 32.39 13.46 10.25
CA SER A 182 31.76 13.81 8.97
C SER A 182 31.49 12.58 8.10
N ARG A 183 32.46 11.66 8.01
CA ARG A 183 32.33 10.43 7.22
C ARG A 183 31.32 9.46 7.81
N ILE A 184 31.26 9.32 9.14
CA ILE A 184 30.25 8.52 9.83
C ILE A 184 28.85 9.08 9.55
N ALA A 185 28.69 10.41 9.60
CA ALA A 185 27.42 11.06 9.32
C ALA A 185 26.96 10.85 7.86
N GLU A 186 27.87 11.01 6.88
CA GLU A 186 27.58 10.77 5.46
C GLU A 186 27.18 9.31 5.19
N MET A 187 27.98 8.36 5.69
CA MET A 187 27.71 6.93 5.55
C MET A 187 26.39 6.52 6.23
N GLY A 188 26.13 7.06 7.43
CA GLY A 188 24.87 6.86 8.13
C GLY A 188 23.68 7.36 7.31
N ASN A 189 23.75 8.59 6.81
CA ASN A 189 22.67 9.17 6.01
C ASN A 189 22.39 8.38 4.72
N ALA A 190 23.44 7.96 4.01
CA ALA A 190 23.31 7.11 2.82
C ALA A 190 22.68 5.75 3.16
N LEU A 191 23.10 5.13 4.27
CA LEU A 191 22.56 3.86 4.75
C LEU A 191 21.07 3.99 5.11
N PHE A 192 20.67 5.06 5.82
CA PHE A 192 19.27 5.25 6.19
C PHE A 192 18.38 5.53 4.97
N LYS A 193 18.86 6.30 3.99
CA LYS A 193 18.16 6.47 2.71
C LYS A 193 18.00 5.14 1.97
N ALA A 194 19.04 4.31 1.93
CA ALA A 194 18.95 2.98 1.33
C ALA A 194 17.93 2.08 2.06
N HIS A 195 17.86 2.15 3.38
CA HIS A 195 16.82 1.45 4.15
C HIS A 195 15.41 1.97 3.86
N HIS A 196 15.21 3.28 3.71
CA HIS A 196 13.92 3.84 3.32
C HIS A 196 13.52 3.40 1.91
N GLN A 197 14.45 3.44 0.94
CA GLN A 197 14.20 2.94 -0.41
C GLN A 197 13.89 1.44 -0.40
N HIS A 198 14.57 0.66 0.45
CA HIS A 198 14.27 -0.75 0.62
C HIS A 198 12.86 -0.97 1.14
N LEU A 199 12.41 -0.20 2.15
CA LEU A 199 11.05 -0.26 2.67
C LEU A 199 10.02 0.15 1.61
N GLU A 200 10.29 1.17 0.79
CA GLU A 200 9.45 1.52 -0.35
C GLU A 200 9.34 0.39 -1.35
N ASN A 201 10.46 -0.21 -1.75
CA ASN A 201 10.48 -1.33 -2.70
C ASN A 201 9.68 -2.53 -2.17
N LEU A 202 9.80 -2.82 -0.86
CA LEU A 202 8.99 -3.86 -0.21
C LEU A 202 7.49 -3.51 -0.20
N LEU A 203 7.14 -2.23 -0.01
CA LEU A 203 5.76 -1.76 -0.07
C LEU A 203 5.17 -1.90 -1.49
N TRP A 204 5.94 -1.53 -2.52
CA TRP A 204 5.58 -1.75 -3.93
C TRP A 204 5.38 -3.25 -4.24
N GLN A 205 6.22 -4.11 -3.67
CA GLN A 205 6.12 -5.57 -3.79
C GLN A 205 5.03 -6.20 -2.91
N GLN A 206 4.38 -5.41 -2.03
CA GLN A 206 3.41 -5.87 -1.03
C GLN A 206 3.94 -6.97 -0.08
N ASP A 207 5.25 -7.00 0.18
CA ASP A 207 5.87 -7.96 1.11
C ASP A 207 5.80 -7.44 2.56
N PHE A 208 4.60 -7.47 3.13
CA PHE A 208 4.32 -6.89 4.45
C PHE A 208 5.08 -7.58 5.58
N LEU A 209 5.35 -8.89 5.49
CA LEU A 209 6.12 -9.62 6.49
C LEU A 209 7.55 -9.07 6.60
N LYS A 210 8.20 -8.79 5.48
CA LYS A 210 9.54 -8.17 5.50
C LYS A 210 9.48 -6.73 5.98
N ILE A 211 8.44 -5.96 5.63
CA ILE A 211 8.26 -4.59 6.14
C ILE A 211 8.21 -4.61 7.68
N TYR A 212 7.40 -5.49 8.27
CA TYR A 212 7.33 -5.59 9.73
C TYR A 212 8.68 -5.89 10.38
N LYS A 213 9.43 -6.83 9.79
CA LYS A 213 10.77 -7.19 10.29
C LYS A 213 11.74 -6.01 10.21
N VAL A 214 11.94 -5.47 9.00
CA VAL A 214 12.90 -4.38 8.75
C VAL A 214 12.53 -3.14 9.56
N SER A 215 11.26 -2.73 9.58
CA SER A 215 10.82 -1.60 10.38
C SER A 215 11.02 -1.84 11.88
N SER A 216 10.74 -3.04 12.41
CA SER A 216 10.96 -3.34 13.83
C SER A 216 12.44 -3.25 14.21
N ASP A 217 13.32 -3.77 13.36
CA ASP A 217 14.77 -3.75 13.57
C ASP A 217 15.30 -2.30 13.58
N LEU A 218 14.83 -1.46 12.65
CA LEU A 218 15.19 -0.05 12.59
C LEU A 218 14.67 0.72 13.82
N ILE A 219 13.40 0.55 14.19
CA ILE A 219 12.77 1.24 15.33
C ILE A 219 13.52 0.94 16.65
N LYS A 220 13.98 -0.29 16.84
CA LYS A 220 14.69 -0.73 18.07
C LYS A 220 16.17 -0.34 18.09
N SER A 221 16.75 0.01 16.94
CA SER A 221 18.19 0.31 16.86
C SER A 221 18.54 1.65 17.49
N ALA A 222 19.40 1.62 18.51
CA ALA A 222 19.91 2.82 19.18
C ALA A 222 20.83 3.68 18.29
N ILE A 223 21.38 3.10 17.21
CA ILE A 223 22.29 3.79 16.29
C ILE A 223 21.51 4.59 15.24
N VAL A 224 20.26 4.21 14.95
CA VAL A 224 19.42 4.89 13.98
C VAL A 224 18.88 6.19 14.61
N PRO A 225 19.01 7.35 13.94
CA PRO A 225 18.42 8.61 14.42
C PRO A 225 16.90 8.52 14.59
N ALA A 226 16.35 9.27 15.55
CA ALA A 226 14.92 9.22 15.86
C ALA A 226 14.03 9.57 14.65
N THR A 227 14.45 10.51 13.81
CA THR A 227 13.76 10.81 12.53
C THR A 227 13.67 9.60 11.58
N ASN A 228 14.75 8.82 11.41
CA ASN A 228 14.72 7.64 10.53
C ASN A 228 13.92 6.49 11.16
N ARG A 229 14.00 6.32 12.49
CA ARG A 229 13.11 5.42 13.23
C ARG A 229 11.64 5.80 13.07
N PHE A 230 11.33 7.11 13.02
CA PHE A 230 9.99 7.62 12.82
C PHE A 230 9.45 7.22 11.45
N VAL A 231 10.26 7.36 10.39
CA VAL A 231 9.90 6.91 9.03
C VAL A 231 9.66 5.40 8.99
N ALA A 232 10.55 4.59 9.60
CA ALA A 232 10.35 3.15 9.70
C ALA A 232 9.03 2.79 10.41
N ALA A 233 8.65 3.52 11.46
CA ALA A 233 7.37 3.38 12.15
C ALA A 233 6.16 3.78 11.29
N LEU A 234 6.31 4.75 10.39
CA LEU A 234 5.26 5.07 9.40
C LEU A 234 5.05 3.91 8.42
N PHE A 235 6.12 3.31 7.89
CA PHE A 235 6.01 2.12 7.03
C PHE A 235 5.36 0.95 7.76
N TYR A 236 5.72 0.73 9.03
CA TYR A 236 5.06 -0.28 9.88
C TYR A 236 3.55 0.00 9.99
N ARG A 237 3.18 1.26 10.23
CA ARG A 237 1.77 1.67 10.32
C ARG A 237 1.03 1.50 8.99
N ILE A 238 1.66 1.80 7.85
CA ILE A 238 1.08 1.57 6.51
C ILE A 238 0.84 0.06 6.31
N ALA A 239 1.82 -0.78 6.63
CA ALA A 239 1.68 -2.23 6.56
C ALA A 239 0.53 -2.74 7.44
N LEU A 240 0.38 -2.24 8.67
CA LEU A 240 -0.73 -2.61 9.56
C LEU A 240 -2.12 -2.35 8.95
N ARG A 241 -2.26 -1.30 8.12
CA ARG A 241 -3.53 -0.99 7.46
C ARG A 241 -3.82 -1.90 6.28
N ALA A 242 -2.77 -2.34 5.58
CA ALA A 242 -2.89 -3.20 4.40
C ALA A 242 -3.00 -4.69 4.77
N ALA A 243 -2.22 -5.15 5.75
CA ALA A 243 -2.14 -6.55 6.17
C ALA A 243 -1.99 -6.67 7.69
N PRO A 244 -3.10 -6.57 8.46
CA PRO A 244 -3.06 -6.61 9.92
C PRO A 244 -2.38 -7.88 10.47
N LEU A 245 -1.67 -7.76 11.60
CA LEU A 245 -0.96 -8.88 12.24
C LEU A 245 -1.91 -9.90 12.88
N HIS A 246 -3.04 -9.41 13.38
CA HIS A 246 -4.03 -10.20 14.11
C HIS A 246 -5.38 -10.12 13.41
N GLN A 247 -6.17 -11.20 13.49
CA GLN A 247 -7.51 -11.23 12.92
C GLN A 247 -8.53 -10.49 13.80
N ALA A 248 -8.38 -10.58 15.12
CA ALA A 248 -9.26 -9.91 16.08
C ALA A 248 -9.06 -8.38 16.06
N ILE A 249 -10.15 -7.63 15.97
CA ILE A 249 -10.15 -6.16 15.94
C ILE A 249 -9.54 -5.57 17.21
N GLY A 250 -9.77 -6.19 18.36
CA GLY A 250 -9.20 -5.73 19.63
C GLY A 250 -7.67 -5.69 19.58
N ASP A 251 -7.05 -6.72 19.02
CA ASP A 251 -5.61 -6.80 18.86
C ASP A 251 -5.10 -5.87 17.75
N GLN A 252 -5.82 -5.74 16.63
CA GLN A 252 -5.49 -4.76 15.59
C GLN A 252 -5.49 -3.33 16.15
N ALA A 253 -6.49 -2.97 16.97
CA ALA A 253 -6.56 -1.67 17.62
C ALA A 253 -5.39 -1.47 18.58
N ARG A 254 -4.96 -2.52 19.28
CA ARG A 254 -3.77 -2.49 20.15
C ARG A 254 -2.50 -2.28 19.34
N ASP A 255 -2.32 -2.96 18.21
CA ASP A 255 -1.16 -2.77 17.33
C ASP A 255 -1.06 -1.34 16.81
N VAL A 256 -2.19 -0.79 16.34
CA VAL A 256 -2.25 0.61 15.86
C VAL A 256 -2.01 1.60 17.00
N ALA A 257 -2.51 1.34 18.21
CA ALA A 257 -2.22 2.16 19.38
C ALA A 257 -0.74 2.10 19.77
N ASN A 258 -0.14 0.91 19.76
CA ASN A 258 1.28 0.71 20.08
C ASN A 258 2.19 1.49 19.11
N ILE A 259 1.97 1.36 17.79
CA ILE A 259 2.78 2.10 16.83
C ILE A 259 2.54 3.61 16.91
N SER A 260 1.32 4.04 17.24
CA SER A 260 1.01 5.47 17.46
C SER A 260 1.78 6.02 18.67
N MET A 261 1.91 5.25 19.74
CA MET A 261 2.70 5.62 20.92
C MET A 261 4.20 5.69 20.60
N ILE A 262 4.71 4.77 19.79
CA ILE A 262 6.10 4.80 19.29
C ILE A 262 6.36 6.07 18.46
N LEU A 263 5.45 6.43 17.54
CA LEU A 263 5.57 7.66 16.75
C LEU A 263 5.62 8.90 17.66
N ILE A 264 4.77 8.94 18.69
CA ILE A 264 4.75 10.05 19.67
C ILE A 264 6.06 10.08 20.48
N SER A 265 6.60 8.92 20.90
CA SER A 265 7.86 8.89 21.66
C SER A 265 9.04 9.32 20.82
N LEU A 266 9.15 8.84 19.59
CA LEU A 266 10.21 9.22 18.65
C LEU A 266 10.15 10.71 18.30
N ALA A 267 8.95 11.26 18.11
CA ALA A 267 8.78 12.70 17.88
C ALA A 267 9.18 13.56 19.09
N LYS A 268 9.02 13.04 20.32
CA LYS A 268 9.51 13.71 21.55
C LYS A 268 11.03 13.61 21.67
N GLU A 269 11.60 12.45 21.36
CA GLU A 269 13.05 12.22 21.36
C GLU A 269 13.77 13.17 20.39
N GLU A 270 13.26 13.29 19.16
CA GLU A 270 13.75 14.23 18.14
C GLU A 270 13.50 15.70 18.50
N LYS A 271 12.66 15.98 19.51
CA LYS A 271 12.19 17.33 19.90
C LYS A 271 11.46 18.10 18.77
N SER A 272 11.15 17.47 17.64
CA SER A 272 10.44 18.08 16.52
C SER A 272 8.98 18.36 16.85
N VAL A 273 8.55 19.63 16.73
CA VAL A 273 7.14 20.03 16.91
C VAL A 273 6.27 19.48 15.77
N ASN A 274 6.83 19.41 14.55
CA ASN A 274 6.13 18.97 13.35
C ASN A 274 5.80 17.48 13.43
N LEU A 275 6.80 16.65 13.75
CA LEU A 275 6.59 15.21 13.95
C LEU A 275 5.60 14.92 15.08
N ARG A 276 5.63 15.73 16.16
CA ARG A 276 4.67 15.59 17.27
C ARG A 276 3.24 15.84 16.81
N ARG A 277 2.99 16.91 16.06
CA ARG A 277 1.65 17.20 15.51
C ARG A 277 1.18 16.12 14.56
N TYR A 278 2.06 15.66 13.68
CA TYR A 278 1.74 14.58 12.76
C TYR A 278 1.41 13.27 13.49
N ALA A 279 2.24 12.84 14.45
CA ALA A 279 1.98 11.66 15.27
C ALA A 279 0.67 11.77 16.06
N PHE A 280 0.36 12.94 16.63
CA PHE A 280 -0.94 13.17 17.28
C PHE A 280 -2.10 13.11 16.30
N GLY A 281 -1.93 13.61 15.07
CA GLY A 281 -2.90 13.51 14.00
C GLY A 281 -3.23 12.06 13.68
N LEU A 282 -2.20 11.26 13.41
CA LEU A 282 -2.33 9.81 13.12
C LEU A 282 -3.00 9.05 14.26
N ALA A 283 -2.61 9.33 15.52
CA ALA A 283 -3.17 8.67 16.70
C ALA A 283 -4.65 9.03 16.92
N ARG A 284 -5.02 10.31 16.74
CA ARG A 284 -6.41 10.77 16.87
C ARG A 284 -7.28 10.23 15.75
N ALA A 285 -6.79 10.23 14.52
CA ALA A 285 -7.50 9.67 13.37
C ALA A 285 -7.77 8.17 13.54
N ALA A 286 -6.76 7.41 13.98
CA ALA A 286 -6.90 5.98 14.27
C ALA A 286 -7.94 5.73 15.38
N LYS A 287 -7.85 6.45 16.50
CA LYS A 287 -8.84 6.34 17.58
C LYS A 287 -10.25 6.68 17.09
N LEU A 288 -10.38 7.78 16.34
CA LEU A 288 -11.65 8.27 15.84
C LEU A 288 -12.32 7.24 14.92
N LYS A 289 -11.55 6.55 14.08
CA LYS A 289 -12.06 5.47 13.23
C LYS A 289 -12.78 4.39 14.04
N TYR A 290 -12.12 3.82 15.06
CA TYR A 290 -12.74 2.79 15.90
C TYR A 290 -13.97 3.29 16.65
N GLU A 291 -13.92 4.52 17.18
CA GLU A 291 -15.05 5.11 17.90
C GLU A 291 -16.27 5.32 16.99
N ILE A 292 -16.05 5.76 15.74
CA ILE A 292 -17.13 6.00 14.77
C ILE A 292 -17.68 4.71 14.19
N ASP A 293 -16.81 3.76 13.82
CA ASP A 293 -17.23 2.47 13.28
C ASP A 293 -18.13 1.75 14.31
N SER A 294 -17.76 1.80 15.59
CA SER A 294 -18.57 1.28 16.68
C SER A 294 -19.87 2.05 16.90
N LEU A 295 -19.81 3.39 16.90
CA LEU A 295 -21.00 4.23 17.04
C LEU A 295 -22.02 3.99 15.92
N MET A 296 -21.55 3.80 14.69
CA MET A 296 -22.40 3.52 13.53
C MET A 296 -23.11 2.18 13.65
N ALA A 297 -22.38 1.13 14.02
CA ALA A 297 -22.96 -0.20 14.21
C ALA A 297 -24.00 -0.20 15.33
N ASN A 298 -23.68 0.43 16.47
CA ASN A 298 -24.62 0.57 17.58
C ASN A 298 -25.84 1.43 17.21
N ASN A 299 -25.69 2.49 16.40
CA ASN A 299 -26.83 3.29 15.96
C ASN A 299 -27.82 2.46 15.14
N ASN A 300 -27.34 1.60 14.24
CA ASN A 300 -28.18 0.71 13.45
C ASN A 300 -28.87 -0.35 14.34
N ALA A 301 -28.14 -0.94 15.30
CA ALA A 301 -28.72 -1.88 16.26
C ALA A 301 -29.81 -1.22 17.15
N ALA A 302 -29.64 0.04 17.53
CA ALA A 302 -30.65 0.76 18.31
C ALA A 302 -31.97 0.94 17.55
N LYS A 303 -31.93 1.04 16.21
CA LYS A 303 -33.14 1.06 15.36
C LYS A 303 -33.82 -0.31 15.37
N ALA A 304 -33.04 -1.40 15.33
CA ALA A 304 -33.54 -2.78 15.39
C ALA A 304 -34.30 -3.09 16.68
N LEU A 305 -33.78 -2.63 17.83
CA LEU A 305 -34.35 -2.94 19.15
C LEU A 305 -35.67 -2.22 19.46
N SER A 306 -36.10 -1.25 18.62
CA SER A 306 -37.39 -0.53 18.76
C SER A 306 -37.66 -0.02 20.20
N ASN A 307 -38.92 0.07 20.62
CA ASN A 307 -39.33 0.58 21.94
C ASN A 307 -39.27 -0.47 23.08
N SER A 308 -38.46 -1.52 22.93
CA SER A 308 -38.24 -2.49 24.02
C SER A 308 -37.55 -1.86 25.24
N PRO A 309 -37.73 -2.41 26.46
CA PRO A 309 -36.95 -2.02 27.64
C PRO A 309 -35.43 -2.10 27.41
N GLU A 310 -34.96 -3.15 26.74
CA GLU A 310 -33.57 -3.36 26.33
C GLU A 310 -33.12 -2.26 25.36
N GLY A 311 -33.98 -1.91 24.39
CA GLY A 311 -33.75 -0.81 23.45
C GLY A 311 -33.61 0.55 24.13
N TYR A 312 -34.36 0.80 25.21
CA TYR A 312 -34.23 2.03 26.01
C TYR A 312 -32.86 2.11 26.70
N LEU A 313 -32.44 1.03 27.38
CA LEU A 313 -31.12 0.94 28.01
C LEU A 313 -29.99 1.11 26.97
N PHE A 314 -30.13 0.46 25.82
CA PHE A 314 -29.16 0.53 24.73
C PHE A 314 -29.02 1.97 24.19
N ARG A 315 -30.12 2.68 23.96
CA ARG A 315 -30.09 4.09 23.51
C ARG A 315 -29.42 5.03 24.52
N ARG A 316 -29.58 4.78 25.82
CA ARG A 316 -28.91 5.56 26.86
C ARG A 316 -27.39 5.41 26.78
N GLU A 317 -26.89 4.20 26.56
CA GLU A 317 -25.46 3.96 26.41
C GLU A 317 -24.92 4.52 25.09
N LEU A 318 -25.67 4.35 23.99
CA LEU A 318 -25.36 4.96 22.70
C LEU A 318 -25.21 6.49 22.80
N HIS A 319 -26.03 7.15 23.62
CA HIS A 319 -25.91 8.60 23.83
C HIS A 319 -24.61 9.00 24.54
N LYS A 320 -24.12 8.19 25.49
CA LYS A 320 -22.79 8.41 26.11
C LYS A 320 -21.66 8.20 25.11
N GLN A 321 -21.76 7.16 24.28
CA GLN A 321 -20.82 6.90 23.20
C GLN A 321 -20.77 8.09 22.23
N TYR A 322 -21.93 8.58 21.78
CA TYR A 322 -22.04 9.75 20.90
C TYR A 322 -21.31 10.98 21.47
N LYS A 323 -21.52 11.31 22.75
CA LYS A 323 -20.80 12.41 23.43
C LYS A 323 -19.28 12.22 23.45
N THR A 324 -18.82 10.99 23.64
CA THR A 324 -17.39 10.65 23.60
C THR A 324 -16.82 10.88 22.21
N VAL A 325 -17.54 10.44 21.17
CA VAL A 325 -17.14 10.66 19.76
C VAL A 325 -17.10 12.15 19.43
N CYS A 326 -18.10 12.94 19.84
CA CYS A 326 -18.08 14.40 19.67
C CYS A 326 -16.83 15.04 20.30
N THR A 327 -16.40 14.56 21.46
CA THR A 327 -15.18 15.04 22.12
C THR A 327 -13.93 14.70 21.31
N SER A 328 -13.86 13.50 20.73
CA SER A 328 -12.75 13.10 19.86
C SER A 328 -12.73 13.91 18.55
N ILE A 329 -13.90 14.17 17.95
CA ILE A 329 -14.03 15.02 16.75
C ILE A 329 -13.56 16.43 17.05
N LYS A 330 -14.01 17.03 18.17
CA LYS A 330 -13.52 18.35 18.59
C LYS A 330 -12.00 18.38 18.69
N LYS A 331 -11.37 17.35 19.26
CA LYS A 331 -9.90 17.24 19.33
C LYS A 331 -9.23 17.12 17.96
N VAL A 332 -9.89 16.54 16.96
CA VAL A 332 -9.39 16.50 15.58
C VAL A 332 -9.52 17.87 14.92
N ILE A 333 -10.68 18.53 15.05
CA ILE A 333 -10.91 19.89 14.57
C ILE A 333 -9.87 20.85 15.16
N ASP A 334 -9.74 20.89 16.48
CA ASP A 334 -8.79 21.76 17.18
C ASP A 334 -7.34 21.53 16.71
N LEU A 335 -6.97 20.28 16.42
CA LEU A 335 -5.63 19.94 15.90
C LEU A 335 -5.43 20.43 14.47
N LEU A 336 -6.39 20.15 13.58
CA LEU A 336 -6.31 20.57 12.17
C LEU A 336 -6.28 22.10 12.07
N SER A 337 -7.10 22.80 12.85
CA SER A 337 -7.07 24.27 12.95
C SER A 337 -5.72 24.78 13.47
N LEU A 338 -5.13 24.13 14.48
CA LEU A 338 -3.79 24.50 14.98
C LEU A 338 -2.71 24.29 13.91
N ILE A 339 -2.76 23.19 13.15
CA ILE A 339 -1.81 22.88 12.08
C ILE A 339 -1.96 23.90 10.94
N ALA A 340 -3.20 24.23 10.56
CA ALA A 340 -3.52 25.26 9.56
C ALA A 340 -2.96 26.62 9.95
N ALA A 341 -3.22 27.07 11.18
CA ALA A 341 -2.73 28.35 11.71
C ALA A 341 -1.20 28.46 11.77
N LYS A 342 -0.49 27.34 11.66
CA LYS A 342 0.98 27.28 11.64
C LYS A 342 1.56 27.06 10.24
N GLY A 343 0.73 27.10 9.19
CA GLY A 343 1.16 26.94 7.80
C GLY A 343 1.63 25.53 7.45
N GLN A 344 1.25 24.52 8.23
CA GLN A 344 1.75 23.14 8.08
C GLN A 344 0.84 22.31 7.17
N TYR A 345 0.64 22.78 5.95
CA TYR A 345 -0.41 22.28 5.06
C TYR A 345 -0.25 20.81 4.67
N GLN A 346 0.98 20.31 4.46
CA GLN A 346 1.18 18.87 4.21
C GLN A 346 0.74 18.01 5.39
N ILE A 347 1.05 18.42 6.63
CA ILE A 347 0.66 17.66 7.83
C ILE A 347 -0.87 17.68 8.00
N LEU A 348 -1.49 18.83 7.69
CA LEU A 348 -2.95 18.97 7.71
C LEU A 348 -3.58 18.01 6.70
N TYR A 349 -3.11 18.04 5.46
CA TYR A 349 -3.57 17.20 4.37
C TYR A 349 -3.45 15.70 4.72
N GLU A 350 -2.27 15.24 5.12
CA GLU A 350 -2.05 13.84 5.51
C GLU A 350 -2.92 13.43 6.72
N THR A 351 -3.06 14.31 7.70
CA THR A 351 -3.91 14.03 8.88
C THR A 351 -5.39 13.98 8.50
N TYR A 352 -5.85 14.83 7.58
CA TYR A 352 -7.22 14.86 7.10
C TYR A 352 -7.57 13.60 6.31
N LEU A 353 -6.68 13.18 5.40
CA LEU A 353 -6.84 11.92 4.65
C LEU A 353 -7.03 10.71 5.55
N GLU A 354 -6.39 10.72 6.72
CA GLU A 354 -6.49 9.64 7.71
C GLU A 354 -7.86 9.58 8.42
N CYS A 355 -8.62 10.68 8.45
CA CYS A 355 -9.87 10.76 9.20
C CYS A 355 -11.11 11.12 8.36
N VAL A 356 -10.96 11.53 7.10
CA VAL A 356 -12.07 12.02 6.25
C VAL A 356 -13.22 11.03 6.13
N THR A 357 -12.92 9.73 5.93
CA THR A 357 -13.96 8.69 5.85
C THR A 357 -14.75 8.60 7.15
N SER A 358 -14.05 8.64 8.29
CA SER A 358 -14.68 8.59 9.61
C SER A 358 -15.56 9.83 9.81
N LEU A 359 -15.07 11.02 9.47
CA LEU A 359 -15.84 12.26 9.57
C LEU A 359 -17.12 12.25 8.71
N VAL A 360 -17.04 11.69 7.49
CA VAL A 360 -18.20 11.48 6.62
C VAL A 360 -19.22 10.53 7.27
N LEU A 361 -18.78 9.41 7.85
CA LEU A 361 -19.67 8.47 8.53
C LEU A 361 -20.36 9.10 9.76
N PHE A 362 -19.62 9.92 10.53
CA PHE A 362 -20.21 10.64 11.66
C PHE A 362 -21.28 11.63 11.21
N ARG A 363 -21.10 12.31 10.06
CA ARG A 363 -22.08 13.23 9.49
C ARG A 363 -23.46 12.60 9.34
N ILE A 364 -23.52 11.32 8.96
CA ILE A 364 -24.78 10.55 8.83
C ILE A 364 -25.47 10.45 10.19
N ILE A 365 -24.73 10.05 11.23
CA ILE A 365 -25.26 9.88 12.60
C ILE A 365 -25.65 11.23 13.20
N GLN A 366 -24.86 12.27 12.93
CA GLN A 366 -25.13 13.61 13.41
C GLN A 366 -26.42 14.19 12.82
N LYS A 367 -26.72 13.94 11.55
CA LYS A 367 -28.01 14.34 10.94
C LYS A 367 -29.22 13.71 11.65
N GLU A 368 -29.06 12.54 12.26
CA GLU A 368 -30.14 11.86 13.00
C GLU A 368 -30.26 12.29 14.46
N LYS A 369 -29.18 12.80 15.08
CA LYS A 369 -29.09 12.99 16.54
C LYS A 369 -28.64 14.38 17.01
N GLY A 370 -28.05 15.17 16.14
CA GLY A 370 -27.50 16.49 16.44
C GLY A 370 -28.59 17.55 16.56
N SER A 371 -28.26 18.67 17.21
CA SER A 371 -29.05 19.90 17.06
C SER A 371 -28.77 20.53 15.70
N GLU A 372 -29.72 21.33 15.20
CA GLU A 372 -29.61 22.07 13.93
C GLU A 372 -28.30 22.88 13.87
N ASP A 373 -28.02 23.71 14.87
CA ASP A 373 -26.76 24.47 14.98
C ASP A 373 -25.49 23.59 14.87
N SER A 374 -25.52 22.39 15.49
CA SER A 374 -24.35 21.50 15.47
C SER A 374 -24.15 20.86 14.10
N ILE A 375 -25.25 20.52 13.42
CA ILE A 375 -25.26 19.94 12.08
C ILE A 375 -24.70 20.97 11.10
N ASP A 376 -25.20 22.20 11.16
CA ASP A 376 -24.76 23.29 10.28
C ASP A 376 -23.29 23.64 10.50
N PHE A 377 -22.86 23.78 11.75
CA PHE A 377 -21.45 24.02 12.08
C PHE A 377 -20.55 22.93 11.49
N PHE A 378 -20.89 21.65 11.71
CA PHE A 378 -20.04 20.55 11.27
C PHE A 378 -20.05 20.40 9.75
N GLN A 379 -21.19 20.58 9.10
CA GLN A 379 -21.31 20.58 7.63
C GLN A 379 -20.44 21.67 7.01
N ASN A 380 -20.56 22.92 7.49
CA ASN A 380 -19.77 24.05 6.99
C ASN A 380 -18.26 23.83 7.20
N TRP A 381 -17.87 23.34 8.38
CA TRP A 381 -16.47 23.00 8.67
C TRP A 381 -15.96 21.89 7.74
N MET A 382 -16.75 20.82 7.53
CA MET A 382 -16.40 19.70 6.67
C MET A 382 -16.20 20.11 5.21
N VAL A 383 -17.08 20.95 4.68
CA VAL A 383 -16.95 21.49 3.31
C VAL A 383 -15.69 22.32 3.19
N ALA A 384 -15.44 23.24 4.12
CA ALA A 384 -14.28 24.14 4.07
C ALA A 384 -12.95 23.37 4.10
N ILE A 385 -12.79 22.42 5.03
CA ILE A 385 -11.56 21.62 5.14
C ILE A 385 -11.40 20.67 3.94
N PHE A 386 -12.51 20.16 3.39
CA PHE A 386 -12.49 19.31 2.20
C PHE A 386 -12.00 20.09 0.98
N GLN A 387 -12.61 21.26 0.70
CA GLN A 387 -12.23 22.11 -0.43
C GLN A 387 -10.76 22.54 -0.33
N PHE A 388 -10.30 22.87 0.88
CA PHE A 388 -8.88 23.14 1.12
C PHE A 388 -8.00 21.93 0.75
N CYS A 389 -8.30 20.73 1.27
CA CYS A 389 -7.47 19.55 1.05
C CYS A 389 -7.50 19.09 -0.41
N LEU A 390 -8.64 19.19 -1.08
CA LEU A 390 -8.77 18.88 -2.51
C LEU A 390 -7.96 19.86 -3.36
N THR A 391 -8.02 21.16 -3.05
CA THR A 391 -7.21 22.17 -3.75
C THR A 391 -5.73 21.91 -3.51
N TYR A 392 -5.35 21.58 -2.27
CA TYR A 392 -3.98 21.25 -1.91
C TYR A 392 -3.44 20.00 -2.62
N SER A 393 -4.27 18.96 -2.83
CA SER A 393 -3.84 17.77 -3.59
C SER A 393 -3.47 18.09 -5.04
N PHE A 394 -4.20 19.00 -5.71
CA PHE A 394 -3.82 19.45 -7.05
C PHE A 394 -2.53 20.28 -7.03
N LEU A 395 -2.40 21.21 -6.08
CA LEU A 395 -1.19 22.03 -5.94
C LEU A 395 0.07 21.22 -5.59
N SER A 396 -0.10 20.05 -4.97
CA SER A 396 1.00 19.12 -4.65
C SER A 396 1.20 18.03 -5.70
N ASN A 397 0.47 18.07 -6.82
CA ASN A 397 0.51 17.10 -7.92
C ASN A 397 0.16 15.65 -7.47
N ASP A 398 -0.72 15.52 -6.46
CA ASP A 398 -1.20 14.25 -5.92
C ASP A 398 -2.59 13.91 -6.52
N ILE A 399 -2.58 13.69 -7.84
CA ILE A 399 -3.81 13.54 -8.66
C ILE A 399 -4.64 12.34 -8.20
N GLU A 400 -4.01 11.20 -7.93
CA GLU A 400 -4.69 9.97 -7.53
C GLU A 400 -5.52 10.17 -6.25
N ARG A 401 -4.97 10.89 -5.25
CA ARG A 401 -5.71 11.18 -4.02
C ARG A 401 -6.76 12.27 -4.21
N ALA A 402 -6.52 13.24 -5.11
CA ALA A 402 -7.52 14.25 -5.47
C ALA A 402 -8.79 13.60 -6.05
N GLU A 403 -8.63 12.67 -6.99
CA GLU A 403 -9.73 11.89 -7.58
C GLU A 403 -10.51 11.11 -6.52
N LYS A 404 -9.80 10.41 -5.63
CA LYS A 404 -10.40 9.64 -4.53
C LYS A 404 -11.16 10.54 -3.55
N LEU A 405 -10.62 11.70 -3.21
CA LEU A 405 -11.28 12.69 -2.35
C LEU A 405 -12.55 13.22 -3.01
N TYR A 406 -12.50 13.62 -4.28
CA TYR A 406 -13.67 14.14 -4.98
C TYR A 406 -14.76 13.07 -5.15
N SER A 407 -14.36 11.85 -5.51
CA SER A 407 -15.26 10.70 -5.56
C SER A 407 -15.94 10.45 -4.21
N LEU A 408 -15.21 10.53 -3.09
CA LEU A 408 -15.80 10.42 -1.75
C LEU A 408 -16.84 11.51 -1.47
N ALA A 409 -16.60 12.75 -1.92
CA ALA A 409 -17.55 13.84 -1.75
C ALA A 409 -18.85 13.61 -2.53
N LEU A 410 -18.77 13.09 -3.76
CA LEU A 410 -19.94 12.73 -4.57
C LEU A 410 -20.73 11.59 -3.92
N HIS A 411 -20.07 10.47 -3.61
CA HIS A 411 -20.72 9.30 -3.00
C HIS A 411 -21.38 9.60 -1.66
N SER A 412 -20.83 10.57 -0.91
CA SER A 412 -21.38 10.94 0.38
C SER A 412 -22.38 12.09 0.31
N ASN A 413 -22.61 12.72 -0.84
CA ASN A 413 -23.36 13.98 -0.97
C ASN A 413 -22.84 15.04 0.01
N LEU A 414 -21.51 15.23 0.05
CA LEU A 414 -20.87 16.21 0.93
C LEU A 414 -21.12 17.63 0.46
N LEU A 415 -20.98 17.88 -0.85
CA LEU A 415 -21.08 19.20 -1.45
C LEU A 415 -22.48 19.46 -2.02
N SER A 416 -22.95 20.69 -1.87
CA SER A 416 -24.15 21.19 -2.55
C SER A 416 -23.86 21.53 -4.01
N THR A 417 -24.92 21.68 -4.82
CA THR A 417 -24.79 22.10 -6.22
C THR A 417 -24.09 23.46 -6.37
N GLU A 418 -24.29 24.39 -5.43
CA GLU A 418 -23.59 25.68 -5.43
C GLU A 418 -22.11 25.54 -5.06
N GLU A 419 -21.79 24.69 -4.09
CA GLU A 419 -20.40 24.43 -3.68
C GLU A 419 -19.61 23.75 -4.81
N ILE A 420 -20.23 22.84 -5.56
CA ILE A 420 -19.63 22.22 -6.75
C ILE A 420 -19.37 23.27 -7.82
N LYS A 421 -20.32 24.17 -8.10
CA LYS A 421 -20.12 25.27 -9.07
C LYS A 421 -18.99 26.20 -8.65
N SER A 422 -18.93 26.57 -7.37
CA SER A 422 -17.86 27.40 -6.81
C SER A 422 -16.50 26.72 -6.95
N LEU A 423 -16.43 25.43 -6.62
CA LEU A 423 -15.22 24.62 -6.76
C LEU A 423 -14.72 24.56 -8.21
N LYS A 424 -15.62 24.33 -9.18
CA LYS A 424 -15.26 24.31 -10.61
C LYS A 424 -14.71 25.66 -11.07
N SER A 425 -15.35 26.77 -10.68
CA SER A 425 -14.86 28.12 -10.99
C SER A 425 -13.47 28.39 -10.41
N LEU A 426 -13.20 27.87 -9.21
CA LEU A 426 -11.87 27.96 -8.59
C LEU A 426 -10.83 27.21 -9.43
N PHE A 427 -11.12 25.97 -9.83
CA PHE A 427 -10.19 25.16 -10.62
C PHE A 427 -9.95 25.70 -12.03
N THR A 428 -10.94 26.31 -12.67
CA THR A 428 -10.71 27.05 -13.93
C THR A 428 -9.62 28.12 -13.79
N THR A 429 -9.47 28.70 -12.60
CA THR A 429 -8.50 29.76 -12.33
C THR A 429 -7.14 29.23 -11.89
N ILE A 430 -7.11 28.13 -11.12
CA ILE A 430 -5.88 27.57 -10.54
C ILE A 430 -5.16 26.64 -11.51
N ASP A 431 -5.88 25.71 -12.12
CA ASP A 431 -5.33 24.67 -13.00
C ASP A 431 -6.44 24.10 -13.91
N PRO A 432 -6.44 24.43 -15.21
CA PRO A 432 -7.40 23.87 -16.16
C PRO A 432 -7.39 22.33 -16.21
N GLY A 433 -6.25 21.68 -15.97
CA GLY A 433 -6.16 20.22 -15.91
C GLY A 433 -6.92 19.61 -14.74
N ALA A 434 -6.96 20.31 -13.59
CA ALA A 434 -7.74 19.88 -12.42
C ALA A 434 -9.25 19.86 -12.71
N LEU A 435 -9.75 20.79 -13.54
CA LEU A 435 -11.16 20.81 -13.94
C LEU A 435 -11.52 19.60 -14.79
N GLU A 436 -10.67 19.23 -15.76
CA GLU A 436 -10.89 18.06 -16.61
C GLU A 436 -10.95 16.77 -15.79
N ILE A 437 -10.04 16.61 -14.83
CA ILE A 437 -9.99 15.44 -13.93
C ILE A 437 -11.29 15.34 -13.11
N ILE A 438 -11.73 16.44 -12.49
CA ILE A 438 -12.96 16.45 -11.69
C ILE A 438 -14.19 16.15 -12.55
N MET A 439 -14.26 16.70 -13.77
CA MET A 439 -15.35 16.40 -14.71
C MET A 439 -15.36 14.94 -15.11
N ALA A 440 -14.19 14.33 -15.35
CA ALA A 440 -14.09 12.89 -15.63
C ALA A 440 -14.55 12.03 -14.44
N VAL A 441 -14.26 12.45 -13.19
CA VAL A 441 -14.75 11.74 -12.00
C VAL A 441 -16.28 11.84 -11.88
N GLU A 442 -16.89 12.96 -12.25
CA GLU A 442 -18.35 13.10 -12.29
C GLU A 442 -19.00 12.24 -13.36
N GLU A 443 -18.42 12.20 -14.56
CA GLU A 443 -18.95 11.42 -15.68
C GLU A 443 -18.93 9.92 -15.38
N ASN A 444 -17.86 9.45 -14.72
CA ASN A 444 -17.71 8.07 -14.29
C ASN A 444 -18.39 7.77 -12.94
N HIS A 445 -19.09 8.74 -12.33
CA HIS A 445 -19.73 8.54 -11.04
C HIS A 445 -20.99 7.68 -11.19
N GLU A 446 -20.92 6.44 -10.70
CA GLU A 446 -22.11 5.60 -10.56
C GLU A 446 -22.76 5.84 -9.19
N PRO A 447 -24.03 6.31 -9.14
CA PRO A 447 -24.73 6.48 -7.88
C PRO A 447 -24.88 5.13 -7.18
N LYS A 448 -24.67 5.13 -5.86
CA LYS A 448 -24.73 3.91 -5.06
C LYS A 448 -26.18 3.39 -5.03
N ILE A 449 -26.47 2.37 -5.85
CA ILE A 449 -27.78 1.71 -5.87
C ILE A 449 -27.93 0.92 -4.57
N GLU A 450 -28.96 1.23 -3.79
CA GLU A 450 -29.33 0.48 -2.60
C GLU A 450 -29.64 -0.96 -3.02
N THR A 451 -28.70 -1.87 -2.74
CA THR A 451 -28.78 -3.25 -3.19
C THR A 451 -29.56 -4.02 -2.14
N ASP A 452 -30.66 -4.64 -2.55
CA ASP A 452 -31.45 -5.51 -1.69
C ASP A 452 -30.54 -6.58 -1.06
N PHE A 453 -30.51 -6.61 0.28
CA PHE A 453 -29.69 -7.52 1.06
C PHE A 453 -29.95 -8.99 0.70
N LEU A 454 -31.18 -9.34 0.28
CA LEU A 454 -31.52 -10.70 -0.14
C LEU A 454 -30.96 -11.10 -1.51
N LYS A 455 -30.55 -10.13 -2.33
CA LYS A 455 -30.02 -10.34 -3.69
C LYS A 455 -28.50 -10.44 -3.76
N ILE A 456 -27.79 -10.03 -2.71
CA ILE A 456 -26.33 -10.19 -2.64
C ILE A 456 -25.96 -11.63 -2.27
N SER A 457 -24.73 -12.04 -2.59
CA SER A 457 -24.25 -13.39 -2.30
C SER A 457 -24.19 -13.67 -0.79
N THR A 458 -24.38 -14.94 -0.41
CA THR A 458 -24.24 -15.45 0.97
C THR A 458 -22.93 -14.98 1.62
N GLU A 459 -21.84 -14.95 0.86
CA GLU A 459 -20.52 -14.57 1.38
C GLU A 459 -20.45 -13.07 1.68
N LYS A 460 -21.09 -12.22 0.87
CA LYS A 460 -21.23 -10.79 1.17
C LYS A 460 -22.14 -10.55 2.37
N GLN A 461 -23.21 -11.33 2.53
CA GLN A 461 -24.09 -11.26 3.70
C GLN A 461 -23.34 -11.66 5.00
N LYS A 462 -22.58 -12.77 4.96
CA LYS A 462 -21.73 -13.20 6.09
C LYS A 462 -20.69 -12.12 6.44
N ALA A 463 -20.00 -11.58 5.44
CA ALA A 463 -19.04 -10.49 5.64
C ALA A 463 -19.67 -9.25 6.29
N TYR A 464 -20.91 -8.90 5.89
CA TYR A 464 -21.68 -7.82 6.52
C TYR A 464 -21.91 -8.09 8.02
N PHE A 465 -22.38 -9.29 8.40
CA PHE A 465 -22.59 -9.64 9.80
C PHE A 465 -21.30 -9.70 10.60
N THR A 466 -20.24 -10.29 10.05
CA THR A 466 -18.91 -10.33 10.68
C THR A 466 -18.42 -8.93 10.99
N ASN A 467 -18.45 -8.01 10.01
CA ASN A 467 -17.98 -6.63 10.18
C ASN A 467 -18.85 -5.83 11.15
N THR A 468 -20.17 -6.01 11.09
CA THR A 468 -21.10 -5.33 12.01
C THR A 468 -20.88 -5.79 13.45
N ALA A 469 -20.80 -7.10 13.67
CA ALA A 469 -20.57 -7.68 15.00
C ALA A 469 -19.24 -7.21 15.61
N ARG A 470 -18.18 -7.23 14.80
CA ARG A 470 -16.87 -6.67 15.11
C ARG A 470 -16.92 -5.22 15.59
N ASN A 471 -17.61 -4.35 14.86
CA ASN A 471 -17.76 -2.94 15.22
C ASN A 471 -18.57 -2.75 16.51
N MET A 472 -19.48 -3.68 16.82
CA MET A 472 -20.24 -3.69 18.07
C MET A 472 -19.46 -4.30 19.25
N GLY A 473 -18.22 -4.75 19.05
CA GLY A 473 -17.42 -5.42 20.09
C GLY A 473 -17.81 -6.87 20.33
N MET A 474 -18.43 -7.54 19.36
CA MET A 474 -18.80 -8.96 19.37
C MET A 474 -17.98 -9.71 18.31
N ASP A 475 -16.65 -9.63 18.38
CA ASP A 475 -15.77 -10.16 17.34
C ASP A 475 -15.79 -11.70 17.28
N PRO A 476 -16.25 -12.33 16.18
CA PRO A 476 -16.32 -13.78 16.08
C PRO A 476 -14.96 -14.48 16.02
N GLU A 477 -13.88 -13.74 15.73
CA GLU A 477 -12.51 -14.31 15.72
C GLU A 477 -11.80 -14.21 17.08
N ASP A 478 -12.44 -13.55 18.06
CA ASP A 478 -11.90 -13.46 19.42
C ASP A 478 -12.44 -14.62 20.28
N PRO A 479 -11.60 -15.61 20.64
CA PRO A 479 -12.05 -16.77 21.41
C PRO A 479 -12.48 -16.39 22.83
N ASP A 480 -12.01 -15.26 23.38
CA ASP A 480 -12.38 -14.80 24.72
C ASP A 480 -13.67 -13.96 24.70
N ASN A 481 -14.15 -13.57 23.52
CA ASN A 481 -15.38 -12.81 23.36
C ASN A 481 -16.62 -13.71 23.37
N VAL A 482 -17.29 -13.80 24.53
CA VAL A 482 -18.50 -14.63 24.71
C VAL A 482 -19.59 -14.34 23.68
N MET A 483 -19.83 -13.06 23.36
CA MET A 483 -20.83 -12.68 22.35
C MET A 483 -20.32 -12.98 20.93
N GLY A 484 -19.02 -12.80 20.68
CA GLY A 484 -18.32 -13.19 19.47
C GLY A 484 -18.48 -14.68 19.15
N GLN A 485 -18.35 -15.55 20.15
CA GLN A 485 -18.59 -16.98 19.97
C GLN A 485 -20.03 -17.30 19.51
N ILE A 486 -21.02 -16.52 19.94
CA ILE A 486 -22.40 -16.67 19.45
C ILE A 486 -22.46 -16.29 17.96
N VAL A 487 -21.79 -15.21 17.56
CA VAL A 487 -21.70 -14.78 16.16
C VAL A 487 -20.96 -15.81 15.31
N ALA A 488 -19.85 -16.38 15.79
CA ALA A 488 -19.10 -17.43 15.10
C ALA A 488 -19.96 -18.68 14.82
N ARG A 489 -20.72 -19.13 15.84
CA ARG A 489 -21.73 -20.20 15.66
C ARG A 489 -22.81 -19.80 14.67
N ALA A 490 -23.31 -18.56 14.75
CA ALA A 490 -24.33 -18.05 13.84
C ALA A 490 -23.86 -18.03 12.38
N LEU A 491 -22.61 -17.62 12.13
CA LEU A 491 -21.99 -17.60 10.80
C LEU A 491 -21.85 -19.02 10.23
N THR A 492 -21.50 -19.98 11.08
CA THR A 492 -21.44 -21.41 10.71
C THR A 492 -22.83 -21.95 10.38
N ASN A 493 -23.84 -21.58 11.16
CA ASN A 493 -25.25 -21.97 10.94
C ASN A 493 -25.94 -21.17 9.83
N PHE A 494 -25.31 -20.12 9.28
CA PHE A 494 -25.96 -19.16 8.39
C PHE A 494 -26.47 -19.80 7.11
N ASP A 495 -25.67 -20.70 6.55
CA ASP A 495 -25.94 -21.44 5.32
C ASP A 495 -26.00 -22.94 5.63
N PRO A 496 -27.20 -23.55 5.63
CA PRO A 496 -27.39 -24.95 5.98
C PRO A 496 -27.26 -25.88 4.76
N THR A 497 -26.68 -25.43 3.63
CA THR A 497 -26.62 -26.19 2.37
C THR A 497 -26.15 -27.64 2.55
N GLU A 498 -25.13 -27.88 3.37
CA GLU A 498 -24.61 -29.24 3.65
C GLU A 498 -25.67 -30.21 4.19
N ILE A 499 -26.70 -29.68 4.84
CA ILE A 499 -27.80 -30.42 5.46
C ILE A 499 -28.98 -30.50 4.49
N VAL A 500 -29.48 -29.34 4.04
CA VAL A 500 -30.76 -29.27 3.29
C VAL A 500 -30.66 -29.77 1.85
N LYS A 501 -29.44 -29.95 1.30
CA LYS A 501 -29.28 -30.60 -0.01
C LYS A 501 -29.58 -32.10 0.02
N ASN A 502 -29.45 -32.74 1.19
CA ASN A 502 -29.52 -34.21 1.30
C ASN A 502 -30.94 -34.74 1.11
N CYS A 503 -31.95 -33.91 1.34
CA CYS A 503 -33.34 -34.24 1.06
C CYS A 503 -34.16 -32.97 0.79
N GLU A 504 -34.96 -32.97 -0.28
CA GLU A 504 -35.84 -31.85 -0.64
C GLU A 504 -36.90 -31.54 0.41
N HIS A 505 -37.21 -32.50 1.28
CA HIS A 505 -38.14 -32.35 2.39
C HIS A 505 -37.48 -31.79 3.67
N LEU A 506 -36.15 -31.62 3.71
CA LEU A 506 -35.48 -30.99 4.84
C LEU A 506 -35.61 -29.47 4.79
N PHE A 507 -35.91 -28.90 5.94
CA PHE A 507 -36.03 -27.46 6.14
C PHE A 507 -35.49 -27.06 7.51
N ILE A 508 -34.77 -25.93 7.56
CA ILE A 508 -34.33 -25.33 8.81
C ILE A 508 -35.26 -24.16 9.13
N HIS A 509 -35.95 -24.24 10.27
CA HIS A 509 -36.68 -23.13 10.82
C HIS A 509 -35.81 -22.40 11.86
N TYR A 510 -35.18 -21.32 11.43
CA TYR A 510 -34.42 -20.44 12.30
C TYR A 510 -35.32 -19.73 13.31
N LYS A 511 -34.93 -19.81 14.58
CA LYS A 511 -35.54 -19.06 15.69
C LYS A 511 -34.46 -18.20 16.35
N PRO A 512 -34.13 -17.04 15.78
CA PRO A 512 -33.14 -16.16 16.37
C PRO A 512 -33.59 -15.70 17.76
N GLY A 513 -32.65 -15.60 18.69
CA GLY A 513 -32.98 -15.28 20.08
C GLY A 513 -31.81 -14.69 20.87
N GLY A 514 -32.14 -13.86 21.87
CA GLY A 514 -31.17 -13.16 22.69
C GLY A 514 -30.65 -11.86 22.07
N ILE A 515 -29.81 -11.15 22.83
CA ILE A 515 -29.39 -9.78 22.49
C ILE A 515 -28.62 -9.72 21.17
N VAL A 516 -27.70 -10.66 20.92
CA VAL A 516 -26.88 -10.72 19.68
C VAL A 516 -27.77 -10.81 18.44
N ALA A 517 -28.77 -11.69 18.48
CA ALA A 517 -29.68 -11.90 17.36
C ALA A 517 -30.55 -10.68 17.08
N GLN A 518 -31.04 -10.04 18.14
CA GLN A 518 -31.87 -8.83 18.02
C GLN A 518 -31.06 -7.64 17.53
N THR A 519 -29.82 -7.46 18.01
CA THR A 519 -28.97 -6.34 17.62
C THR A 519 -28.45 -6.46 16.19
N LEU A 520 -28.07 -7.66 15.76
CA LEU A 520 -27.57 -7.91 14.41
C LEU A 520 -28.69 -8.13 13.40
N GLN A 521 -29.90 -8.47 13.84
CA GLN A 521 -30.98 -8.98 12.98
C GLN A 521 -30.56 -10.19 12.14
N MET A 522 -29.68 -11.03 12.68
CA MET A 522 -29.15 -12.20 11.99
C MET A 522 -30.05 -13.42 12.25
N HIS A 523 -30.59 -14.02 11.18
CA HIS A 523 -31.57 -15.11 11.30
C HIS A 523 -31.02 -16.34 12.03
N SER A 524 -29.73 -16.65 11.84
CA SER A 524 -29.06 -17.82 12.42
C SER A 524 -28.39 -17.56 13.77
N ALA A 525 -28.62 -16.39 14.40
CA ALA A 525 -27.99 -16.05 15.66
C ALA A 525 -28.87 -16.45 16.86
N GLY A 526 -28.28 -17.22 17.78
CA GLY A 526 -28.89 -17.57 19.07
C GLY A 526 -30.23 -18.32 18.96
N GLY A 527 -30.92 -18.43 20.09
CA GLY A 527 -32.20 -19.15 20.19
C GLY A 527 -32.11 -20.65 19.84
N MET A 528 -33.27 -21.30 19.65
CA MET A 528 -33.37 -22.74 19.39
C MET A 528 -33.83 -23.00 17.95
N HIS A 529 -32.88 -23.18 17.04
CA HIS A 529 -33.18 -23.48 15.65
C HIS A 529 -33.73 -24.90 15.50
N LEU A 530 -34.72 -25.07 14.62
CA LEU A 530 -35.37 -26.35 14.40
C LEU A 530 -34.98 -26.95 13.06
N MET A 531 -34.62 -28.22 13.06
CA MET A 531 -34.49 -29.06 11.88
C MET A 531 -35.76 -29.85 11.68
N ILE A 532 -36.31 -29.80 10.47
CA ILE A 532 -37.65 -30.29 10.18
C ILE A 532 -37.63 -31.15 8.92
N CYS A 533 -38.26 -32.33 8.98
CA CYS A 533 -38.72 -33.04 7.78
C CYS A 533 -40.16 -32.59 7.46
N LEU A 534 -40.34 -31.82 6.38
CA LEU A 534 -41.64 -31.28 5.99
C LEU A 534 -42.65 -32.36 5.58
N ARG A 535 -42.17 -33.54 5.15
CA ARG A 535 -43.02 -34.67 4.74
C ARG A 535 -43.55 -35.46 5.94
N HIS A 536 -42.67 -35.95 6.81
CA HIS A 536 -43.04 -36.79 7.97
C HIS A 536 -43.25 -36.01 9.26
N LYS A 537 -43.03 -34.69 9.25
CA LYS A 537 -43.19 -33.78 10.39
C LYS A 537 -42.28 -34.09 11.60
N TYR A 538 -41.15 -34.77 11.38
CA TYR A 538 -40.10 -34.92 12.39
C TYR A 538 -39.46 -33.56 12.68
N VAL A 539 -39.25 -33.26 13.96
CA VAL A 539 -38.68 -31.99 14.44
C VAL A 539 -37.63 -32.28 15.51
N GLN A 540 -36.46 -31.68 15.37
CA GLN A 540 -35.47 -31.61 16.45
C GLN A 540 -34.91 -30.19 16.55
N GLY A 541 -34.64 -29.73 17.77
CA GLY A 541 -34.14 -28.40 18.05
C GLY A 541 -32.71 -28.39 18.57
N THR A 542 -31.96 -27.34 18.27
CA THR A 542 -30.65 -27.08 18.89
C THR A 542 -30.42 -25.59 19.08
N GLY A 543 -29.79 -25.22 20.19
CA GLY A 543 -29.17 -23.89 20.36
C GLY A 543 -27.71 -23.84 19.94
N ASN A 544 -27.19 -24.94 19.39
CA ASN A 544 -25.80 -25.12 18.98
C ASN A 544 -25.69 -25.27 17.44
N LEU A 545 -24.58 -25.80 16.94
CA LEU A 545 -24.35 -26.03 15.52
C LEU A 545 -25.38 -27.00 14.92
N LEU A 546 -26.00 -26.59 13.80
CA LEU A 546 -26.96 -27.39 13.05
C LEU A 546 -26.33 -28.69 12.51
N LYS A 547 -25.05 -28.63 12.14
CA LYS A 547 -24.29 -29.79 11.67
C LYS A 547 -24.21 -30.89 12.72
N LEU A 548 -23.98 -30.53 13.99
CA LEU A 548 -23.94 -31.49 15.09
C LEU A 548 -25.31 -32.08 15.41
N LEU A 549 -26.39 -31.33 15.19
CA LEU A 549 -27.76 -31.86 15.30
C LEU A 549 -28.06 -32.85 14.16
N TYR A 550 -27.56 -32.57 12.94
CA TYR A 550 -27.78 -33.44 11.79
C TYR A 550 -26.98 -34.74 11.87
N THR A 551 -25.67 -34.61 12.06
CA THR A 551 -24.69 -35.68 12.13
C THR A 551 -23.71 -35.36 13.27
N PRO A 552 -23.89 -35.94 14.47
CA PRO A 552 -23.00 -35.68 15.60
C PRO A 552 -21.61 -36.30 15.36
N ASP A 553 -20.57 -35.66 15.89
CA ASP A 553 -19.17 -36.14 15.77
C ASP A 553 -18.92 -37.46 16.51
N ILE A 554 -19.72 -37.72 17.55
CA ILE A 554 -19.68 -38.95 18.34
C ILE A 554 -21.01 -39.66 18.15
N GLU A 555 -20.95 -40.96 17.79
CA GLU A 555 -22.15 -41.79 17.70
C GLU A 555 -22.75 -42.04 19.09
N ILE A 556 -23.78 -41.27 19.42
CA ILE A 556 -24.61 -41.51 20.61
C ILE A 556 -25.93 -42.12 20.11
N PRO A 557 -26.33 -43.32 20.58
CA PRO A 557 -27.60 -43.92 20.21
C PRO A 557 -28.78 -42.98 20.45
N GLY A 558 -29.63 -42.78 19.44
CA GLY A 558 -30.77 -41.86 19.50
C GLY A 558 -30.45 -40.38 19.20
N HIS A 559 -29.19 -40.03 18.93
CA HIS A 559 -28.79 -38.69 18.49
C HIS A 559 -28.47 -38.65 16.99
N GLY A 560 -28.65 -37.47 16.39
CA GLY A 560 -28.42 -37.25 14.97
C GLY A 560 -29.69 -37.39 14.14
N PHE A 561 -30.17 -36.27 13.62
CA PHE A 561 -31.38 -36.23 12.80
C PHE A 561 -31.26 -37.16 11.58
N LYS A 562 -30.08 -37.21 10.95
CA LYS A 562 -29.84 -38.04 9.77
C LYS A 562 -30.00 -39.53 10.07
N LYS A 563 -29.35 -40.02 11.13
CA LYS A 563 -29.38 -41.43 11.52
C LYS A 563 -30.79 -41.87 11.94
N ASN A 564 -31.50 -41.01 12.67
CA ASN A 564 -32.82 -41.31 13.19
C ASN A 564 -33.94 -41.22 12.13
N HIS A 565 -33.81 -40.33 11.14
CA HIS A 565 -34.93 -39.95 10.28
C HIS A 565 -34.63 -39.93 8.77
N CYS A 566 -33.37 -39.95 8.34
CA CYS A 566 -33.00 -39.85 6.92
C CYS A 566 -32.39 -41.14 6.36
N ASP A 567 -31.43 -41.78 7.05
CA ASP A 567 -30.64 -42.89 6.48
C ASP A 567 -31.50 -44.09 6.05
N ASN A 568 -32.60 -44.34 6.76
CA ASN A 568 -33.55 -45.42 6.47
C ASN A 568 -34.89 -44.93 5.87
N CYS A 569 -34.94 -43.69 5.38
CA CYS A 569 -36.17 -43.08 4.88
C CYS A 569 -36.36 -43.32 3.38
N SER A 570 -37.44 -44.02 3.01
CA SER A 570 -37.79 -44.32 1.61
C SER A 570 -38.11 -43.09 0.76
N ASP A 571 -38.42 -41.97 1.42
CA ASP A 571 -38.84 -40.71 0.83
C ASP A 571 -37.71 -39.66 0.78
N CYS A 572 -36.49 -40.07 1.12
CA CYS A 572 -35.34 -39.18 1.14
C CYS A 572 -34.80 -38.95 -0.28
N THR A 573 -35.16 -37.83 -0.88
CA THR A 573 -34.74 -37.46 -2.24
C THR A 573 -33.82 -36.25 -2.21
N PRO A 574 -32.52 -36.36 -2.55
CA PRO A 574 -31.62 -35.22 -2.60
C PRO A 574 -32.09 -34.12 -3.55
N ARG A 575 -31.76 -32.88 -3.23
CA ARG A 575 -32.03 -31.75 -4.14
C ARG A 575 -31.16 -31.85 -5.39
N PRO A 576 -31.61 -31.28 -6.53
CA PRO A 576 -30.83 -31.23 -7.77
C PRO A 576 -29.43 -30.62 -7.58
N PRO A 577 -28.40 -31.05 -8.33
CA PRO A 577 -27.03 -30.55 -8.17
C PRO A 577 -26.84 -29.04 -8.43
N ASP A 578 -27.71 -28.45 -9.25
CA ASP A 578 -27.75 -27.03 -9.59
C ASP A 578 -28.48 -26.17 -8.54
N TRP A 579 -29.20 -26.81 -7.61
CA TRP A 579 -29.89 -26.11 -6.54
C TRP A 579 -28.88 -25.46 -5.57
N LYS A 580 -29.16 -24.21 -5.21
CA LYS A 580 -28.36 -23.44 -4.24
C LYS A 580 -29.25 -22.85 -3.17
N TRP A 581 -28.81 -22.94 -1.91
CA TRP A 581 -29.43 -22.19 -0.84
C TRP A 581 -29.14 -20.70 -1.01
N SER A 582 -30.14 -19.89 -0.66
CA SER A 582 -29.98 -18.45 -0.47
C SER A 582 -30.96 -17.99 0.62
N LEU A 583 -30.67 -16.85 1.24
CA LEU A 583 -31.59 -16.27 2.22
C LEU A 583 -32.94 -15.90 1.59
N ALA A 584 -32.95 -15.49 0.31
CA ALA A 584 -34.17 -15.28 -0.45
C ALA A 584 -35.01 -16.55 -0.61
N TRP A 585 -34.36 -17.68 -0.94
CA TRP A 585 -35.01 -18.98 -0.97
C TRP A 585 -35.56 -19.37 0.41
N GLN A 586 -34.78 -19.15 1.47
CA GLN A 586 -35.17 -19.46 2.85
C GLN A 586 -36.44 -18.73 3.28
N GLU A 587 -36.55 -17.43 3.00
CA GLU A 587 -37.75 -16.65 3.34
C GLU A 587 -38.96 -17.04 2.47
N SER A 588 -38.75 -17.31 1.18
CA SER A 588 -39.81 -17.82 0.29
C SER A 588 -40.34 -19.18 0.76
N GLU A 589 -39.44 -20.10 1.13
CA GLU A 589 -39.82 -21.44 1.55
C GLU A 589 -40.50 -21.43 2.93
N LYS A 590 -40.00 -20.60 3.86
CA LYS A 590 -40.66 -20.36 5.16
C LYS A 590 -42.10 -19.91 4.99
N ALA A 591 -42.37 -18.98 4.05
CA ALA A 591 -43.70 -18.45 3.78
C ALA A 591 -44.70 -19.56 3.38
N LYS A 592 -44.26 -20.54 2.57
CA LYS A 592 -45.10 -21.66 2.13
C LYS A 592 -45.54 -22.58 3.26
N HIS A 593 -44.72 -22.71 4.31
CA HIS A 593 -44.94 -23.66 5.41
C HIS A 593 -45.40 -22.98 6.71
N MET A 594 -45.76 -21.70 6.67
CA MET A 594 -46.05 -20.89 7.86
C MET A 594 -47.10 -21.49 8.79
N ASP A 595 -48.14 -22.15 8.26
CA ASP A 595 -49.20 -22.70 9.10
C ASP A 595 -48.72 -23.89 9.94
N PHE A 596 -47.87 -24.75 9.37
CA PHE A 596 -47.22 -25.80 10.14
C PHE A 596 -46.21 -25.21 11.13
N LEU A 597 -45.41 -24.23 10.72
CA LEU A 597 -44.40 -23.61 11.59
C LEU A 597 -45.04 -22.89 12.80
N LYS A 598 -46.25 -22.33 12.67
CA LYS A 598 -46.99 -21.72 13.78
C LYS A 598 -47.35 -22.72 14.88
N LEU A 599 -47.57 -24.00 14.54
CA LEU A 599 -47.84 -25.05 15.54
C LEU A 599 -46.62 -25.34 16.42
N LEU A 600 -45.43 -25.02 15.92
CA LEU A 600 -44.16 -25.21 16.64
C LEU A 600 -43.76 -24.01 17.50
N LYS A 601 -44.67 -23.04 17.75
CA LYS A 601 -44.39 -21.85 18.56
C LYS A 601 -44.14 -22.15 20.05
N GLY A 602 -44.67 -23.26 20.56
CA GLY A 602 -44.51 -23.68 21.97
C GLY A 602 -43.29 -24.57 22.24
N TRP A 603 -42.57 -24.97 21.19
CA TRP A 603 -41.21 -25.51 21.28
C TRP A 603 -40.24 -24.34 21.35
#